data_AF-A0A4W5JVW3-F1
#
_entry.id   AF-A0A4W5JVW3-F1
#
_cell.length_a   1.000
_cell.length_b   1.000
_cell.length_c   1.000
_cell.angle_alpha   90.00
_cell.angle_beta   90.00
_cell.angle_gamma   90.00
#
_symmetry.space_group_name_H-M   'P 1'
#
loop_
_entity.id
_entity.type
_entity.pdbx_description
1 polymer ?
#
loop_
_entity_poly.entity_id
_entity_poly.type
_entity_poly.pdbx_seq_one_letter_code
_entity_poly.pdbx_strand_id
1 'polypeptide(L)'
;MTGMRFTTEQINKEFCEAKEIGEIEKLVSKYRNEKVTLKEPKSYKLRIGGLEDTNYSEDNELVEVWKNLYLPKTLEMVVIGALDDFPCSVAEWQLVLLYCEDGNVYAYEFEVLHLVAKSLKDLFESGAKFPGWSTFKVGECLNMVCFVFCFQYTH
;
A
#
# COMPACT_ATOMS: atom_id res chain seq x y z
N MET A 1 13.75 -26.14 14.28
CA MET A 1 13.17 -26.01 12.92
C MET A 1 13.73 -24.74 12.32
N THR A 2 14.73 -24.86 11.45
CA THR A 2 15.31 -23.70 10.77
C THR A 2 14.27 -23.21 9.78
N GLY A 3 13.63 -22.07 10.08
CA GLY A 3 12.67 -21.46 9.16
C GLY A 3 13.31 -21.26 7.79
N MET A 4 12.57 -21.56 6.71
CA MET A 4 12.95 -21.17 5.37
C MET A 4 13.17 -19.66 5.38
N ARG A 5 14.41 -19.21 5.18
CA ARG A 5 14.71 -17.79 4.98
C ARG A 5 14.55 -17.51 3.49
N PHE A 6 13.59 -16.67 3.13
CA PHE A 6 13.48 -16.16 1.78
C PHE A 6 14.53 -15.07 1.57
N THR A 7 15.11 -15.00 0.37
CA THR A 7 16.00 -13.89 0.02
C THR A 7 15.20 -12.73 -0.55
N THR A 8 15.69 -11.50 -0.38
CA THR A 8 15.07 -10.31 -0.97
C THR A 8 14.93 -10.44 -2.49
N GLU A 9 15.93 -11.02 -3.16
CA GLU A 9 15.88 -11.24 -4.61
C GLU A 9 14.77 -12.19 -5.03
N GLN A 10 14.53 -13.25 -4.25
CA GLN A 10 13.44 -14.18 -4.51
C GLN A 10 12.08 -13.49 -4.35
N ILE A 11 11.89 -12.79 -3.23
CA ILE A 11 10.65 -12.06 -2.93
C ILE A 11 10.35 -11.06 -4.06
N ASN A 12 11.31 -10.20 -4.39
CA ASN A 12 11.16 -9.18 -5.41
C ASN A 12 10.81 -9.79 -6.77
N LYS A 13 11.46 -10.89 -7.15
CA LYS A 13 11.20 -11.59 -8.41
C LYS A 13 9.75 -12.09 -8.47
N GLU A 14 9.29 -12.80 -7.45
CA GLU A 14 7.93 -13.36 -7.45
C GLU A 14 6.85 -12.26 -7.47
N PHE A 15 7.03 -11.18 -6.70
CA PHE A 15 6.13 -10.02 -6.75
C PHE A 15 6.11 -9.33 -8.12
N CYS A 16 7.25 -9.24 -8.81
CA CYS A 16 7.31 -8.61 -10.14
C CYS A 16 6.71 -9.48 -11.27
N GLU A 17 6.59 -10.79 -11.06
CA GLU A 17 5.98 -11.71 -12.02
C GLU A 17 4.46 -11.80 -11.86
N ALA A 18 3.94 -11.50 -10.66
CA ALA A 18 2.51 -11.44 -10.38
C ALA A 18 1.84 -10.26 -11.09
N LYS A 19 0.64 -10.49 -11.62
CA LYS A 19 -0.13 -9.50 -12.39
C LYS A 19 -1.53 -9.27 -11.86
N GLU A 20 -2.09 -10.25 -11.17
CA GLU A 20 -3.45 -10.21 -10.65
C GLU A 20 -3.44 -9.99 -9.13
N ILE A 21 -4.44 -9.28 -8.60
CA ILE A 21 -4.58 -9.00 -7.16
C ILE A 21 -4.52 -10.29 -6.33
N GLY A 22 -5.22 -11.35 -6.76
CA GLY A 22 -5.23 -12.62 -6.04
C GLY A 22 -3.88 -13.38 -6.05
N GLU A 23 -2.96 -13.06 -6.96
CA GLU A 23 -1.58 -13.56 -6.89
C GLU A 23 -0.80 -12.77 -5.84
N ILE A 24 -0.95 -11.45 -5.84
CA ILE A 24 -0.32 -10.56 -4.86
C ILE A 24 -0.73 -10.91 -3.43
N GLU A 25 -2.02 -11.15 -3.17
CA GLU A 25 -2.51 -11.58 -1.84
C GLU A 25 -1.85 -12.88 -1.36
N LYS A 26 -1.64 -13.85 -2.25
CA LYS A 26 -0.95 -15.10 -1.93
C LYS A 26 0.52 -14.84 -1.60
N LEU A 27 1.18 -13.94 -2.32
CA LEU A 27 2.57 -13.56 -2.05
C LEU A 27 2.70 -12.80 -0.73
N VAL A 28 1.78 -11.88 -0.43
CA VAL A 28 1.72 -11.17 0.86
C VAL A 28 1.58 -12.18 2.00
N SER A 29 0.68 -13.15 1.86
CA SER A 29 0.50 -14.23 2.86
C SER A 29 1.75 -15.11 2.99
N LYS A 30 2.37 -15.48 1.86
CA LYS A 30 3.57 -16.33 1.80
C LYS A 30 4.79 -15.68 2.46
N TYR A 31 4.95 -14.38 2.27
CA TYR A 31 6.10 -13.60 2.72
C TYR A 31 5.81 -12.71 3.93
N ARG A 32 4.69 -12.93 4.62
CA ARG A 32 4.27 -12.16 5.77
C ARG A 32 5.39 -12.04 6.80
N ASN A 33 5.65 -10.82 7.26
CA ASN A 33 6.74 -10.40 8.15
C ASN A 33 8.16 -10.42 7.58
N GLU A 34 8.36 -10.86 6.33
CA GLU A 34 9.65 -10.67 5.67
C GLU A 34 9.92 -9.19 5.43
N LYS A 35 11.19 -8.81 5.52
CA LYS A 35 11.63 -7.41 5.38
C LYS A 35 12.43 -7.22 4.11
N VAL A 36 11.89 -6.46 3.17
CA VAL A 36 12.51 -6.08 1.90
C VAL A 36 13.14 -4.70 2.04
N THR A 37 14.43 -4.60 1.71
CA THR A 37 15.12 -3.31 1.65
C THR A 37 14.72 -2.59 0.36
N LEU A 38 14.18 -1.39 0.48
CA LEU A 38 13.93 -0.49 -0.65
C LEU A 38 15.16 0.40 -0.90
N LYS A 39 15.37 0.84 -2.14
CA LYS A 39 16.44 1.81 -2.44
C LYS A 39 16.14 3.19 -1.89
N GLU A 40 14.88 3.58 -1.92
CA GLU A 40 14.33 4.79 -1.33
C GLU A 40 12.96 4.46 -0.68
N PRO A 41 12.59 5.12 0.43
CA PRO A 41 13.45 5.96 1.26
C PRO A 41 14.54 5.12 1.94
N LYS A 42 15.79 5.61 1.91
CA LYS A 42 16.94 4.91 2.53
C LYS A 42 16.70 4.64 4.02
N SER A 43 17.26 3.52 4.50
CA SER A 43 17.21 3.06 5.90
C SER A 43 15.87 2.45 6.35
N TYR A 44 14.82 2.55 5.54
CA TYR A 44 13.55 1.87 5.80
C TYR A 44 13.48 0.53 5.09
N LYS A 45 12.78 -0.41 5.72
CA LYS A 45 12.48 -1.72 5.13
C LYS A 45 10.98 -1.84 5.00
N LEU A 46 10.54 -2.29 3.83
CA LEU A 46 9.18 -2.73 3.63
C LEU A 46 8.99 -4.05 4.37
N ARG A 47 8.19 -4.05 5.42
CA ARG A 47 7.70 -5.28 6.05
C ARG A 47 6.47 -5.73 5.27
N ILE A 48 6.58 -6.90 4.64
CA ILE A 48 5.47 -7.50 3.89
C ILE A 48 4.39 -7.95 4.87
N GLY A 49 3.13 -7.63 4.56
CA GLY A 49 1.98 -7.95 5.40
C GLY A 49 0.69 -7.38 4.84
N GLY A 50 -0.44 -7.93 5.28
CA GLY A 50 -1.77 -7.44 4.92
C GLY A 50 -2.22 -6.25 5.80
N LEU A 51 -3.49 -5.87 5.71
CA LEU A 51 -4.06 -4.80 6.54
C LEU A 51 -3.93 -5.14 8.04
N GLU A 52 -4.13 -6.41 8.39
CA GLU A 52 -4.04 -6.93 9.75
C GLU A 52 -2.64 -6.82 10.36
N ASP A 53 -1.62 -6.57 9.52
CA ASP A 53 -0.24 -6.36 9.91
C ASP A 53 0.15 -4.88 10.05
N THR A 54 -0.82 -3.98 9.89
CA THR A 54 -0.65 -2.52 10.01
C THR A 54 -1.29 -1.98 11.28
N ASN A 55 -1.00 -0.73 11.61
CA ASN A 55 -1.67 -0.03 12.71
C ASN A 55 -3.16 0.23 12.43
N TYR A 56 -3.61 0.05 11.19
CA TYR A 56 -5.00 0.15 10.76
C TYR A 56 -5.75 -1.20 10.78
N SER A 57 -5.21 -2.22 11.46
CA SER A 57 -5.78 -3.58 11.49
C SER A 57 -7.24 -3.65 11.97
N GLU A 58 -7.71 -2.67 12.74
CA GLU A 58 -9.08 -2.61 13.25
C GLU A 58 -10.04 -1.89 12.29
N ASP A 59 -9.52 -1.18 11.29
CA ASP A 59 -10.29 -0.37 10.33
C ASP A 59 -10.48 -1.11 9.00
N ASN A 60 -11.34 -2.14 9.02
CA ASN A 60 -11.64 -2.93 7.83
C ASN A 60 -12.35 -2.11 6.73
N GLU A 61 -13.01 -1.00 7.09
CA GLU A 61 -13.70 -0.14 6.13
C GLU A 61 -12.70 0.67 5.29
N LEU A 62 -11.51 0.92 5.82
CA LEU A 62 -10.47 1.70 5.15
C LEU A 62 -10.06 1.11 3.79
N VAL A 63 -10.09 -0.21 3.63
CA VAL A 63 -9.84 -0.86 2.33
C VAL A 63 -10.90 -0.47 1.30
N GLU A 64 -12.18 -0.43 1.68
CA GLU A 64 -13.24 0.03 0.79
C GLU A 64 -13.11 1.53 0.46
N VAL A 65 -12.67 2.35 1.43
CA VAL A 65 -12.37 3.77 1.19
C VAL A 65 -11.25 3.92 0.17
N TRP A 66 -10.14 3.20 0.32
CA TRP A 66 -9.00 3.23 -0.62
C TRP A 66 -9.42 2.88 -2.05
N LYS A 67 -10.24 1.82 -2.21
CA LYS A 67 -10.72 1.34 -3.50
C LYS A 67 -11.66 2.35 -4.18
N ASN A 68 -12.53 3.01 -3.43
CA ASN A 68 -13.67 3.73 -4.00
C ASN A 68 -13.52 5.24 -4.02
N LEU A 69 -12.78 5.84 -3.08
CA LEU A 69 -12.94 7.27 -2.78
C LEU A 69 -11.72 8.14 -3.13
N TYR A 70 -10.58 7.54 -3.43
CA TYR A 70 -9.34 8.28 -3.72
C TYR A 70 -9.11 8.59 -5.19
N LEU A 71 -9.44 7.64 -6.08
CA LEU A 71 -9.15 7.72 -7.50
C LEU A 71 -10.43 7.99 -8.31
N PRO A 72 -10.34 8.49 -9.55
CA PRO A 72 -11.52 8.81 -10.37
C PRO A 72 -12.44 7.61 -10.71
N LYS A 73 -11.97 6.39 -10.46
CA LYS A 73 -12.69 5.14 -10.68
C LYS A 73 -12.43 4.23 -9.49
N THR A 74 -13.40 3.37 -9.19
CA THR A 74 -13.18 2.23 -8.28
C THR A 74 -12.13 1.31 -8.87
N LEU A 75 -11.10 1.00 -8.08
CA LEU A 75 -10.03 0.08 -8.45
C LEU A 75 -9.75 -0.87 -7.29
N GLU A 76 -9.55 -2.15 -7.59
CA GLU A 76 -9.13 -3.12 -6.59
C GLU A 76 -7.72 -2.80 -6.07
N MET A 77 -7.56 -2.86 -4.75
CA MET A 77 -6.30 -2.59 -4.06
C MET A 77 -6.04 -3.62 -2.97
N VAL A 78 -4.77 -3.94 -2.76
CA VAL A 78 -4.30 -4.86 -1.73
C VAL A 78 -3.14 -4.24 -0.96
N VAL A 79 -3.17 -4.35 0.37
CA VAL A 79 -2.03 -3.97 1.21
C VAL A 79 -0.90 -4.96 0.97
N ILE A 80 0.26 -4.46 0.57
CA ILE A 80 1.46 -5.27 0.33
C ILE A 80 2.47 -5.18 1.47
N GLY A 81 2.28 -4.23 2.38
CA GLY A 81 3.10 -4.07 3.58
C GLY A 81 3.16 -2.64 4.07
N ALA A 82 4.08 -2.39 4.99
CA ALA A 82 4.29 -1.06 5.54
C ALA A 82 5.78 -0.74 5.78
N LEU A 83 6.11 0.55 5.75
CA LEU A 83 7.34 1.08 6.34
C LEU A 83 7.05 1.46 7.79
N ASP A 84 7.56 0.68 8.72
CA ASP A 84 7.45 0.96 10.16
C ASP A 84 8.42 2.09 10.58
N ASP A 85 8.09 2.78 11.66
CA ASP A 85 8.83 3.92 12.23
C ASP A 85 9.11 5.05 11.21
N PHE A 86 8.29 5.16 10.18
CA PHE A 86 8.43 6.16 9.14
C PHE A 86 7.91 7.51 9.65
N PRO A 87 8.72 8.59 9.62
CA PRO A 87 8.34 9.92 10.10
C PRO A 87 7.37 10.57 9.11
N CYS A 88 6.15 10.05 9.10
CA CYS A 88 5.01 10.64 8.44
C CYS A 88 4.23 11.51 9.45
N SER A 89 3.31 12.30 8.93
CA SER A 89 2.60 13.33 9.68
C SER A 89 1.64 12.81 10.77
N VAL A 90 1.63 11.50 11.05
CA VAL A 90 0.72 10.82 11.96
C VAL A 90 1.41 10.16 13.15
N ALA A 91 0.67 10.14 14.26
CA ALA A 91 1.05 9.54 15.55
C ALA A 91 1.38 8.04 15.47
N GLU A 92 1.03 7.36 14.38
CA GLU A 92 1.21 5.93 14.19
C GLU A 92 2.51 5.56 13.44
N TRP A 93 3.28 6.54 12.95
CA TRP A 93 4.64 6.34 12.37
C TRP A 93 4.73 5.19 11.36
N GLN A 94 3.71 5.00 10.53
CA GLN A 94 3.67 3.90 9.59
C GLN A 94 3.15 4.38 8.23
N LEU A 95 3.92 4.11 7.18
CA LEU A 95 3.52 4.36 5.80
C LEU A 95 3.08 3.05 5.15
N VAL A 96 1.77 2.89 4.93
CA VAL A 96 1.19 1.66 4.36
C VAL A 96 1.30 1.68 2.84
N LEU A 97 1.80 0.60 2.25
CA LEU A 97 1.91 0.43 0.80
C LEU A 97 0.80 -0.46 0.26
N LEU A 98 0.20 0.01 -0.83
CA LEU A 98 -0.94 -0.60 -1.52
C LEU A 98 -0.55 -0.89 -2.96
N TYR A 99 -0.75 -2.11 -3.43
CA TYR A 99 -0.74 -2.42 -4.85
C TYR A 99 -2.15 -2.29 -5.42
N CYS A 100 -2.27 -1.65 -6.57
CA CYS A 100 -3.53 -1.42 -7.26
C CYS A 100 -3.59 -2.24 -8.56
N GLU A 101 -4.78 -2.68 -8.96
CA GLU A 101 -4.99 -3.47 -10.17
C GLU A 101 -4.57 -2.75 -11.46
N ASP A 102 -4.43 -1.43 -11.43
CA ASP A 102 -3.87 -0.63 -12.53
C ASP A 102 -2.34 -0.78 -12.67
N GLY A 103 -1.71 -1.58 -11.79
CA GLY A 103 -0.29 -1.87 -11.74
C GLY A 103 0.52 -0.89 -10.90
N ASN A 104 -0.07 0.21 -10.42
CA ASN A 104 0.63 1.21 -9.62
C ASN A 104 0.78 0.76 -8.15
N VAL A 105 1.74 1.38 -7.46
CA VAL A 105 1.90 1.25 -6.01
C VAL A 105 1.66 2.61 -5.36
N TYR A 106 0.77 2.60 -4.40
CA TYR A 106 0.38 3.75 -3.62
C TYR A 106 0.89 3.64 -2.18
N ALA A 107 1.09 4.78 -1.53
CA ALA A 107 1.36 4.86 -0.11
C ALA A 107 0.28 5.69 0.57
N TYR A 108 -0.26 5.19 1.67
CA TYR A 108 -1.26 5.90 2.47
C TYR A 108 -0.59 6.64 3.62
N GLU A 109 -0.77 7.96 3.68
CA GLU A 109 -0.39 8.86 4.78
C GLU A 109 -1.61 9.71 5.15
N PHE A 110 -2.19 9.50 6.33
CA PHE A 110 -3.21 10.38 6.95
C PHE A 110 -4.25 10.96 5.96
N GLU A 111 -5.13 10.09 5.47
CA GLU A 111 -6.16 10.45 4.49
C GLU A 111 -5.65 10.91 3.11
N VAL A 112 -4.36 10.76 2.82
CA VAL A 112 -3.74 11.06 1.52
C VAL A 112 -3.14 9.79 0.92
N LEU A 113 -3.47 9.53 -0.35
CA LEU A 113 -2.90 8.46 -1.14
C LEU A 113 -1.82 9.04 -2.06
N HIS A 114 -0.59 8.54 -1.98
CA HIS A 114 0.55 8.99 -2.76
C HIS A 114 0.90 7.94 -3.82
N LEU A 115 0.99 8.33 -5.09
CA LEU A 115 1.56 7.45 -6.13
C LEU A 115 3.09 7.37 -5.94
N VAL A 116 3.58 6.28 -5.35
CA VAL A 116 4.99 6.13 -4.96
C VAL A 116 5.82 5.31 -5.95
N ALA A 117 5.20 4.41 -6.70
CA ALA A 117 5.82 3.70 -7.82
C ALA A 117 4.79 3.35 -8.90
N LYS A 118 5.24 3.20 -10.16
CA LYS A 118 4.36 2.88 -11.30
C LYS A 118 4.24 1.37 -11.58
N SER A 119 5.00 0.57 -10.83
CA SER A 119 4.98 -0.88 -10.86
C SER A 119 5.68 -1.44 -9.63
N LEU A 120 5.42 -2.71 -9.29
CA LEU A 120 6.20 -3.43 -8.27
C LEU A 120 7.68 -3.51 -8.63
N LYS A 121 7.99 -3.64 -9.93
CA LYS A 121 9.36 -3.57 -10.42
C LYS A 121 10.01 -2.24 -10.08
N ASP A 122 9.34 -1.12 -10.37
CA ASP A 122 9.86 0.21 -10.02
C ASP A 122 10.02 0.39 -8.51
N LEU A 123 9.08 -0.14 -7.71
CA LEU A 123 9.16 -0.12 -6.26
C LEU A 123 10.45 -0.80 -5.76
N PHE A 124 10.76 -1.99 -6.25
CA PHE A 124 11.95 -2.74 -5.80
C PHE A 124 13.26 -2.25 -6.44
N GLU A 125 13.22 -1.77 -7.69
CA GLU A 125 14.41 -1.30 -8.40
C GLU A 125 14.77 0.15 -8.07
N SER A 126 13.80 1.02 -7.80
CA SER A 126 14.01 2.46 -7.57
C SER A 126 13.60 2.92 -6.18
N GLY A 127 12.76 2.16 -5.49
CA GLY A 127 12.20 2.53 -4.18
C GLY A 127 10.82 3.16 -4.28
N ALA A 128 10.21 3.39 -3.11
CA ALA A 128 9.01 4.19 -2.96
C ALA A 128 9.40 5.66 -2.97
N LYS A 129 9.03 6.39 -4.02
CA LYS A 129 9.24 7.84 -4.05
C LYS A 129 8.30 8.50 -3.05
N PHE A 130 8.85 9.15 -2.03
CA PHE A 130 8.07 9.87 -1.02
C PHE A 130 8.63 11.29 -0.78
N PRO A 131 7.80 12.34 -0.85
CA PRO A 131 6.39 12.34 -1.28
C PRO A 131 6.21 11.89 -2.74
N GLY A 132 5.07 11.26 -3.03
CA GLY A 132 4.76 10.63 -4.33
C GLY A 132 4.74 11.56 -5.54
N TRP A 133 4.64 10.98 -6.75
CA TRP A 133 4.51 11.73 -8.01
C TRP A 133 3.21 12.52 -8.11
N SER A 134 2.17 12.01 -7.50
CA SER A 134 0.85 12.61 -7.40
C SER A 134 0.25 12.20 -6.07
N THR A 135 -0.65 13.04 -5.56
CA THR A 135 -1.33 12.85 -4.29
C THR A 135 -2.82 12.97 -4.51
N PHE A 136 -3.58 12.11 -3.85
CA PHE A 136 -5.03 12.05 -3.96
C PHE A 136 -5.60 12.14 -2.55
N LYS A 137 -6.52 13.07 -2.31
CA LYS A 137 -7.28 13.09 -1.06
C LYS A 137 -8.63 12.45 -1.28
N VAL A 138 -9.21 11.96 -0.19
CA VAL A 138 -10.54 11.37 -0.19
C VAL A 138 -11.56 12.31 -0.86
N GLY A 139 -12.33 11.79 -1.81
CA GLY A 139 -13.41 12.49 -2.49
C GLY A 139 -13.00 13.52 -3.56
N GLU A 140 -11.74 13.98 -3.61
CA GLU A 140 -11.32 15.04 -4.53
C GLU A 140 -11.37 14.63 -6.01
N CYS A 141 -11.20 13.33 -6.29
CA CYS A 141 -11.14 12.82 -7.66
C CYS A 141 -12.48 12.31 -8.20
N LEU A 142 -13.53 12.31 -7.37
CA LEU A 142 -14.85 11.82 -7.76
C LEU A 142 -15.61 12.93 -8.49
N ASN A 143 -15.91 12.72 -9.77
CA ASN A 143 -16.84 13.59 -10.50
C ASN A 143 -18.26 13.45 -9.91
N MET A 144 -18.60 14.31 -8.95
CA MET A 144 -19.96 14.73 -8.56
C MET A 144 -21.10 13.67 -8.56
N VAL A 145 -20.86 12.44 -8.05
CA VAL A 145 -21.96 11.50 -7.70
C VAL A 145 -21.84 10.95 -6.27
N CYS A 146 -20.91 11.47 -5.46
CA CYS A 146 -20.61 10.94 -4.12
C CYS A 146 -21.53 11.49 -3.01
N PHE A 147 -22.85 11.55 -3.25
CA PHE A 147 -23.81 12.02 -2.24
C PHE A 147 -24.18 10.97 -1.17
N VAL A 148 -23.67 9.74 -1.25
CA VAL A 148 -24.19 8.64 -0.40
C VAL A 148 -23.30 8.31 0.81
N PHE A 149 -21.99 8.57 0.79
CA PHE A 149 -21.11 8.22 1.93
C PHE A 149 -20.80 9.38 2.90
N CYS A 150 -21.05 10.63 2.52
CA CYS A 150 -20.72 11.77 3.37
C CYS A 150 -21.69 11.97 4.57
N PHE A 151 -22.74 11.16 4.70
CA PHE A 151 -23.80 11.35 5.70
C PHE A 151 -23.68 10.51 6.98
N GLN A 152 -22.64 9.70 7.16
CA GLN A 152 -22.49 8.89 8.38
C GLN A 152 -21.51 9.45 9.43
N TYR A 153 -20.84 10.58 9.16
CA TYR A 153 -19.91 11.23 10.11
C TYR A 153 -20.31 12.66 10.48
N THR A 154 -21.61 12.94 10.61
CA THR A 154 -22.10 14.11 11.36
C THR A 154 -22.88 13.62 12.57
N HIS A 155 -22.22 13.63 13.72
CA HIS A 155 -22.84 13.47 15.04
C HIS A 155 -22.79 14.78 15.81
#